data_AF-Q06H29-F1
#
_entry.id   AF-Q06H29-F1
#
_cell.length_a   1.000
_cell.length_b   1.000
_cell.length_c   1.000
_cell.angle_alpha   90.00
_cell.angle_beta   90.00
_cell.angle_gamma   90.00
#
_symmetry.space_group_name_H-M   'P 1'
#
loop_
_entity.id
_entity.type
_entity.pdbx_description
1 polymer ?
#
loop_
_entity_poly.entity_id
_entity_poly.type
_entity_poly.pdbx_seq_one_letter_code
_entity_poly.pdbx_strand_id
1 'polypeptide(L)'
;MASERESFDLSGPLYLTHVDWDNPNHRKSVAASLVQGVYVLEKDRQDRREGTDALASPWWVFFNFQLLHKLVDDVDSSIFGAIYEFKPPSTYCNVTLHRSPHYVIAFRGTITK
;
A
#
# COMPACT_ATOMS: atom_id res chain seq x y z
N MET A 1 -6.22 -8.49 -18.61
CA MET A 1 -6.80 -7.19 -18.17
C MET A 1 -6.76 -7.17 -16.66
N ALA A 2 -6.38 -6.05 -16.05
CA ALA A 2 -6.31 -5.93 -14.60
C ALA A 2 -7.71 -6.09 -13.98
N SER A 3 -7.81 -6.76 -12.83
CA SER A 3 -9.06 -6.85 -12.06
C SER A 3 -9.43 -5.50 -11.45
N GLU A 4 -10.72 -5.21 -11.29
CA GLU A 4 -11.20 -4.03 -10.55
C GLU A 4 -10.59 -3.93 -9.14
N ARG A 5 -10.25 -5.08 -8.53
CA ARG A 5 -9.60 -5.18 -7.21
C ARG A 5 -8.15 -4.70 -7.19
N GLU A 6 -7.50 -4.60 -8.34
CA GLU A 6 -6.13 -4.11 -8.47
C GLU A 6 -6.09 -2.60 -8.66
N SER A 7 -7.17 -2.03 -9.21
CA SER A 7 -7.31 -0.60 -9.40
C SER A 7 -7.68 0.08 -8.09
N PHE A 8 -6.80 0.95 -7.61
CA PHE A 8 -7.06 1.77 -6.43
C PHE A 8 -8.23 2.74 -6.65
N ASP A 9 -8.41 3.27 -7.86
CA ASP A 9 -9.49 4.21 -8.14
C ASP A 9 -10.88 3.56 -8.07
N LEU A 10 -10.95 2.23 -8.20
CA LEU A 10 -12.20 1.47 -8.13
C LEU A 10 -12.43 0.84 -6.76
N SER A 11 -11.38 0.32 -6.13
CA SER A 11 -11.47 -0.48 -4.89
C SER A 11 -10.85 0.18 -3.66
N GLY A 12 -10.17 1.30 -3.83
CA GLY A 12 -9.51 2.04 -2.77
C GLY A 12 -10.49 2.82 -1.90
N PRO A 13 -10.14 3.09 -0.63
CA PRO A 13 -10.93 3.90 0.29
C PRO A 13 -10.80 5.40 -0.02
N LEU A 14 -11.26 5.84 -1.21
CA LEU A 14 -11.12 7.22 -1.69
C LEU A 14 -11.80 8.27 -0.79
N TYR A 15 -12.76 7.85 0.04
CA TYR A 15 -13.39 8.71 1.04
C TYR A 15 -12.47 9.07 2.21
N LEU A 16 -11.39 8.32 2.44
CA LEU A 16 -10.49 8.49 3.58
C LEU A 16 -9.34 9.46 3.26
N THR A 17 -9.68 10.68 2.85
CA THR A 17 -8.71 11.72 2.48
C THR A 17 -7.92 12.27 3.68
N HIS A 18 -8.40 12.05 4.91
CA HIS A 18 -7.73 12.41 6.14
C HIS A 18 -7.72 11.22 7.12
N VAL A 19 -6.52 10.82 7.56
CA VAL A 19 -6.36 9.68 8.47
C VAL A 19 -6.26 10.19 9.91
N ASP A 20 -7.31 9.94 10.68
CA ASP A 20 -7.24 9.93 12.15
C ASP A 20 -6.60 8.61 12.63
N TRP A 21 -5.36 8.68 13.15
CA TRP A 21 -4.60 7.53 13.63
C TRP A 21 -5.07 6.98 14.99
N ASP A 22 -5.86 7.73 15.76
CA ASP A 22 -6.49 7.21 16.97
C ASP A 22 -7.72 6.34 16.61
N ASN A 23 -8.36 6.62 15.48
CA ASN A 23 -9.49 5.83 14.97
C ASN A 23 -9.05 4.43 14.48
N PRO A 24 -9.53 3.33 15.12
CA PRO A 24 -9.14 1.98 14.74
C PRO A 24 -9.62 1.57 13.34
N ASN A 25 -10.74 2.13 12.85
CA ASN A 25 -11.24 1.80 11.52
C ASN A 25 -10.39 2.45 10.43
N HIS A 26 -9.93 3.68 10.64
CA HIS A 26 -8.99 4.32 9.72
C HIS A 26 -7.67 3.54 9.64
N ARG A 27 -7.12 3.15 10.80
CA ARG A 27 -5.92 2.30 10.86
C ARG A 27 -6.09 1.00 10.10
N LYS A 28 -7.24 0.32 10.25
CA LYS A 28 -7.54 -0.90 9.49
C LYS A 28 -7.61 -0.63 7.98
N SER A 29 -8.28 0.43 7.55
CA SER A 29 -8.37 0.80 6.14
C SER A 29 -6.99 1.07 5.54
N VAL A 30 -6.14 1.84 6.22
CA VAL A 30 -4.75 2.08 5.77
C VAL A 30 -3.96 0.79 5.73
N ALA A 31 -4.00 -0.03 6.78
CA ALA A 31 -3.30 -1.32 6.81
C ALA A 31 -3.75 -2.25 5.68
N ALA A 32 -5.06 -2.34 5.41
CA ALA A 32 -5.60 -3.13 4.31
C ALA A 32 -5.12 -2.60 2.95
N SER A 33 -5.09 -1.28 2.75
CA SER A 33 -4.57 -0.68 1.52
C SER A 33 -3.08 -0.97 1.32
N LEU A 34 -2.25 -0.89 2.36
CA LEU A 34 -0.83 -1.21 2.28
C LEU A 34 -0.60 -2.70 1.94
N VAL A 35 -1.35 -3.61 2.56
CA VAL A 35 -1.31 -5.05 2.23
C VAL A 35 -1.77 -5.30 0.80
N GLN A 36 -2.84 -4.65 0.36
CA GLN A 36 -3.32 -4.75 -1.02
C GLN A 36 -2.29 -4.22 -2.02
N GLY A 37 -1.54 -3.17 -1.65
CA GLY A 37 -0.39 -2.69 -2.43
C GLY A 37 0.66 -3.78 -2.66
N VAL A 38 0.92 -4.65 -1.67
CA VAL A 38 1.82 -5.80 -1.84
C VAL A 38 1.24 -6.85 -2.79
N TYR A 39 -0.06 -7.15 -2.70
CA TYR A 39 -0.73 -8.03 -3.65
C TYR A 39 -0.63 -7.52 -5.08
N VAL A 40 -0.86 -6.22 -5.30
CA VAL A 40 -0.78 -5.61 -6.62
C VAL A 40 0.67 -5.52 -7.10
N LEU A 41 1.65 -5.28 -6.23
CA LEU A 41 3.08 -5.35 -6.56
C LEU A 41 3.47 -6.71 -7.14
N GLU A 42 3.01 -7.80 -6.52
CA GLU A 42 3.29 -9.15 -7.02
C GLU A 42 2.58 -9.42 -8.35
N LYS A 43 1.34 -8.94 -8.52
CA LYS A 43 0.64 -9.07 -9.81
C LYS A 43 1.28 -8.24 -10.92
N ASP A 44 1.73 -7.02 -10.61
CA ASP A 44 2.49 -6.19 -11.53
C ASP A 44 3.76 -6.93 -11.99
N ARG A 45 4.44 -7.65 -11.08
CA ARG A 45 5.57 -8.53 -11.44
C ARG A 45 5.15 -9.70 -12.33
N GLN A 46 4.08 -10.42 -11.98
CA GLN A 46 3.58 -11.58 -12.74
C GLN A 46 3.16 -11.20 -14.17
N ASP A 47 2.50 -10.06 -14.31
CA ASP A 47 1.98 -9.53 -15.58
C ASP A 47 2.97 -8.60 -16.29
N ARG A 48 4.18 -8.42 -15.74
CA ARG A 48 5.24 -7.52 -16.27
C ARG A 48 4.77 -6.08 -16.49
N ARG A 49 3.95 -5.56 -15.57
CA ARG A 49 3.51 -4.16 -15.56
C ARG A 49 4.58 -3.29 -14.91
N GLU A 50 5.08 -2.32 -15.65
CA GLU A 50 6.13 -1.41 -15.23
C GLU A 50 5.79 0.04 -15.60
N GLY A 51 6.45 1.00 -14.96
CA GLY A 51 6.26 2.42 -15.26
C GLY A 51 4.80 2.87 -15.10
N THR A 52 4.21 3.36 -16.18
CA THR A 52 2.82 3.86 -16.22
C THR A 52 1.78 2.74 -16.16
N ASP A 53 2.16 1.50 -16.48
CA ASP A 53 1.24 0.36 -16.47
C ASP A 53 1.14 -0.27 -15.07
N ALA A 54 2.08 0.05 -14.16
CA ALA A 54 2.09 -0.46 -12.80
C ALA A 54 0.96 0.15 -11.96
N LEU A 55 0.19 -0.70 -11.28
CA LEU A 55 -1.02 -0.32 -10.56
C LEU A 55 -0.82 -0.24 -9.05
N ALA A 56 0.32 -0.69 -8.54
CA ALA A 56 0.51 -0.84 -7.10
C ALA A 56 0.65 0.50 -6.37
N SER A 57 1.29 1.51 -6.99
CA SER A 57 1.71 2.73 -6.27
C SER A 57 0.60 3.53 -5.59
N PRO A 58 -0.60 3.69 -6.17
CA PRO A 58 -1.66 4.47 -5.54
C PRO A 58 -2.10 3.91 -4.17
N TRP A 59 -1.95 2.61 -3.95
CA TRP A 59 -2.36 1.94 -2.70
C TRP A 59 -1.64 2.44 -1.45
N TRP A 60 -0.41 2.96 -1.58
CA TRP A 60 0.33 3.56 -0.47
C TRP A 60 0.51 5.07 -0.64
N VAL A 61 0.65 5.57 -1.87
CA VAL A 61 0.84 7.01 -2.14
C VAL A 61 -0.34 7.84 -1.64
N PHE A 62 -1.58 7.35 -1.79
CA PHE A 62 -2.78 8.06 -1.33
C PHE A 62 -2.73 8.35 0.18
N PHE A 63 -2.09 7.47 0.95
CA PHE A 63 -1.93 7.59 2.39
C PHE A 63 -0.59 8.23 2.80
N ASN A 64 0.08 8.92 1.88
CA ASN A 64 1.36 9.59 2.10
C ASN A 64 2.48 8.63 2.53
N PHE A 65 2.44 7.38 2.07
CA PHE A 65 3.55 6.45 2.21
C PHE A 65 4.40 6.42 0.94
N GLN A 66 5.64 6.00 1.11
CA GLN A 66 6.56 5.66 0.02
C GLN A 66 7.00 4.20 0.18
N LEU A 67 7.09 3.47 -0.92
CA LEU A 67 7.72 2.15 -0.94
C LEU A 67 9.23 2.30 -0.74
N LEU A 68 9.75 1.79 0.37
CA LEU A 68 11.17 1.83 0.71
C LEU A 68 11.88 0.56 0.18
N HIS A 69 11.32 -0.61 0.50
CA HIS A 69 11.88 -1.89 0.06
C HIS A 69 10.77 -2.90 -0.28
N LYS A 70 11.00 -3.70 -1.32
CA LYS A 70 10.23 -4.92 -1.60
C LYS A 70 10.89 -6.09 -0.87
N LEU A 71 10.10 -6.95 -0.25
CA LEU A 71 10.56 -8.21 0.32
C LEU A 71 10.30 -9.29 -0.71
N VAL A 72 11.38 -9.88 -1.23
CA VAL A 72 11.36 -10.84 -2.34
C VAL A 72 11.86 -12.18 -1.84
N ASP A 73 11.13 -13.24 -2.16
CA ASP A 73 11.49 -14.62 -1.86
C ASP A 73 12.61 -15.07 -2.80
N ASP A 74 13.66 -15.70 -2.27
CA ASP A 74 14.84 -16.10 -3.03
C ASP A 74 14.65 -17.41 -3.83
N VAL A 75 13.61 -18.19 -3.52
CA VAL A 75 13.29 -19.44 -4.19
C VAL A 75 12.51 -19.20 -5.48
N ASP A 76 11.49 -18.34 -5.43
CA ASP A 76 10.59 -18.10 -6.59
C ASP A 76 10.56 -16.65 -7.10
N SER A 77 11.36 -15.76 -6.50
CA SER A 77 11.42 -14.33 -6.83
C SER A 77 10.07 -13.61 -6.67
N SER A 78 9.13 -14.17 -5.90
CA SER A 78 7.86 -13.52 -5.62
C SER A 78 8.01 -12.42 -4.58
N ILE A 79 7.26 -11.33 -4.75
CA ILE A 79 7.17 -10.27 -3.76
C ILE A 79 6.18 -10.74 -2.70
N PHE A 80 6.64 -11.04 -1.49
CA PHE A 80 5.78 -11.50 -0.39
C PHE A 80 5.47 -10.40 0.62
N GLY A 81 6.21 -9.29 0.57
CA GLY A 81 6.02 -8.16 1.47
C GLY A 81 6.63 -6.86 0.96
N ALA A 82 6.42 -5.80 1.72
CA ALA A 82 7.01 -4.50 1.47
C ALA A 82 7.23 -3.72 2.77
N ILE A 83 8.24 -2.86 2.77
CA ILE A 83 8.49 -1.86 3.80
C ILE A 83 8.08 -0.50 3.23
N TYR A 84 7.16 0.15 3.91
CA TYR A 84 6.69 1.50 3.59
C TYR A 84 7.20 2.50 4.62
N GLU A 85 7.61 3.67 4.14
CA GLU A 85 7.98 4.83 4.97
C GLU A 85 6.87 5.89 4.89
N PHE A 86 6.43 6.39 6.03
CA PHE A 86 5.43 7.46 6.08
C PHE A 86 6.08 8.82 5.85
N LYS A 87 5.63 9.53 4.81
CA LYS A 87 6.10 10.87 4.41
C LYS A 87 4.91 11.83 4.29
N PRO A 88 4.33 12.25 5.43
CA PRO A 88 3.23 13.21 5.40
C PRO A 88 3.69 14.54 4.80
N PRO A 89 2.82 15.24 4.05
CA PRO A 89 3.07 16.60 3.62
C PRO A 89 3.39 17.52 4.81
N SER A 90 4.24 18.52 4.60
CA SER A 90 4.63 19.48 5.63
C SER A 90 3.48 20.32 6.20
N THR A 91 2.31 20.29 5.56
CA THR A 91 1.08 20.96 5.99
C THR A 91 0.28 20.18 7.03
N TYR A 92 0.62 18.91 7.30
CA TYR A 92 -0.01 18.14 8.36
C TYR A 92 0.36 18.72 9.74
N CYS A 93 -0.65 19.01 10.56
CA CYS A 93 -0.47 19.52 11.91
C CYS A 93 -0.07 18.39 12.88
N ASN A 94 0.71 18.72 13.93
CA ASN A 94 1.21 17.71 14.89
C ASN A 94 0.10 16.85 15.54
N VAL A 95 -1.12 17.36 15.62
CA VAL A 95 -2.28 16.64 16.17
C VAL A 95 -2.71 15.48 15.26
N THR A 96 -2.64 15.65 13.93
CA THR A 96 -3.06 14.63 12.96
C THR A 96 -1.99 13.58 12.71
N LEU A 97 -0.75 13.82 13.14
CA LEU A 97 0.38 12.89 13.11
C LEU A 97 0.56 12.12 14.42
N HIS A 98 -0.21 12.47 15.46
CA HIS A 98 -0.14 11.77 16.73
C HIS A 98 -0.42 10.27 16.52
N ARG A 99 0.55 9.42 16.90
CA ARG A 99 0.53 7.95 16.75
C ARG A 99 0.56 7.42 15.31
N SER A 100 0.89 8.25 14.31
CA SER A 100 1.18 7.73 12.97
C SER A 100 2.42 6.84 12.99
N PRO A 101 2.44 5.72 12.25
CA PRO A 101 3.63 4.90 12.12
C PRO A 101 4.67 5.61 11.24
N HIS A 102 5.96 5.51 11.60
CA HIS A 102 7.04 5.95 10.71
C HIS A 102 7.33 4.94 9.60
N TYR A 103 7.28 3.64 9.95
CA TYR A 103 7.47 2.53 9.04
C TYR A 103 6.36 1.51 9.20
N VAL A 104 5.96 0.89 8.10
CA VAL A 104 5.03 -0.24 8.08
C VAL A 104 5.65 -1.37 7.28
N ILE A 105 5.67 -2.56 7.86
CA ILE A 105 6.03 -3.79 7.15
C ILE A 105 4.72 -4.52 6.86
N ALA A 106 4.39 -4.63 5.58
CA ALA A 106 3.20 -5.31 5.10
C ALA A 106 3.59 -6.65 4.48
N PHE A 107 2.86 -7.70 4.84
CA PHE A 107 2.98 -9.02 4.24
C PHE A 107 1.67 -9.36 3.53
N ARG A 108 1.75 -9.91 2.32
CA ARG A 108 0.57 -10.48 1.66
C ARG A 108 0.40 -11.94 2.07
N GLY A 109 -0.84 -12.42 1.98
CA GLY A 109 -1.08 -13.86 1.97
C GLY A 109 -0.77 -14.49 0.61
N THR A 110 -1.11 -15.77 0.48
CA THR A 110 -0.98 -16.53 -0.76
C THR A 110 -1.90 -15.97 -1.84
N ILE A 111 -1.41 -15.91 -3.08
CA ILE A 111 -2.23 -15.63 -4.26
C ILE A 111 -2.69 -16.98 -4.81
N THR A 112 -3.99 -17.25 -4.72
CA THR A 112 -4.59 -18.42 -5.36
C THR A 112 -4.76 -18.15 -6.86
N LYS A 113 -4.55 -19.18 -7.68
CA LYS A 113 -4.86 -19.15 -9.12
C LYS A 113 -6.35 -19.01 -9.36
#